data_AF-A0A653CVV7-F1
#
_entry.id   AF-A0A653CVV7-F1
#
_cell.length_a   1.000
_cell.length_b   1.000
_cell.length_c   1.000
_cell.angle_alpha   90.00
_cell.angle_beta   90.00
_cell.angle_gamma   90.00
#
_symmetry.space_group_name_H-M   'P 1'
#
loop_
_entity.id
_entity.type
_entity.pdbx_description
1 polymer ?
#
loop_
_entity_poly.entity_id
_entity_poly.type
_entity_poly.pdbx_seq_one_letter_code
_entity_poly.pdbx_strand_id
1 'polypeptide(L)'
;MHTDCWIGYNSLTQHGYFHKTVNHSDEEHGFVGLDATHTQRIEAKWRPAKDYLRRKRLLVEDFADHLVEYLWRRDCEKRGMDVMEALLEAVCRTW
;
A
#
# COMPACT_ATOMS: atom_id res chain seq x y z
N MET A 1 1.18 -0.18 -13.40
CA MET A 1 0.40 0.42 -12.31
C MET A 1 -1.06 0.13 -12.55
N HIS A 2 -1.77 -0.37 -11.54
CA HIS A 2 -3.22 -0.59 -11.61
C HIS A 2 -3.88 0.39 -10.64
N THR A 3 -4.78 1.23 -11.12
CA THR A 3 -5.49 2.23 -10.29
C THR A 3 -6.97 2.27 -10.65
N ASP A 4 -7.74 3.02 -9.87
CA ASP A 4 -9.05 3.50 -10.32
C ASP A 4 -8.88 4.57 -11.42
N CYS A 5 -9.97 4.92 -12.10
CA CYS A 5 -10.00 5.96 -13.13
C CYS A 5 -9.89 7.40 -12.55
N TRP A 6 -9.23 7.60 -11.41
CA TRP A 6 -9.07 8.94 -10.83
C TRP A 6 -8.15 9.81 -11.68
N ILE A 7 -8.58 11.05 -11.95
CA ILE A 7 -7.92 11.97 -12.90
C ILE A 7 -6.47 12.31 -12.51
N GLY A 8 -6.14 12.24 -11.21
CA GLY A 8 -4.80 12.46 -10.69
C GLY A 8 -3.76 11.45 -11.20
N TYR A 9 -4.20 10.31 -11.73
CA TYR A 9 -3.33 9.27 -12.28
C TYR A 9 -3.11 9.37 -13.79
N ASN A 10 -3.73 10.33 -14.49
CA ASN A 10 -3.60 10.44 -15.95
C ASN A 10 -2.17 10.73 -16.43
N SER A 11 -1.32 11.31 -15.58
CA SER A 11 0.09 11.58 -15.89
C SER A 11 1.01 10.35 -15.73
N LEU A 12 0.52 9.22 -15.20
CA LEU A 12 1.36 8.03 -14.97
C LEU A 12 2.04 7.54 -16.25
N THR A 13 1.32 7.55 -17.38
CA THR A 13 1.87 7.18 -18.68
C THR A 13 3.01 8.10 -19.13
N GLN A 14 2.93 9.40 -18.78
CA GLN A 14 3.97 10.39 -19.10
C GLN A 14 5.25 10.17 -18.28
N HIS A 15 5.13 9.53 -17.12
CA HIS A 15 6.26 9.13 -16.27
C HIS A 15 6.78 7.72 -16.57
N GLY A 16 6.36 7.11 -17.70
CA GLY A 16 6.84 5.79 -18.14
C GLY A 16 6.15 4.60 -17.47
N TYR A 17 5.08 4.83 -16.70
CA TYR A 17 4.30 3.73 -16.11
C TYR A 17 3.27 3.21 -17.11
N PHE A 18 3.23 1.89 -17.29
CA PHE A 18 2.10 1.24 -17.94
C PHE A 18 0.87 1.33 -17.02
N HIS A 19 -0.12 2.14 -17.40
CA HIS A 19 -1.29 2.44 -16.58
C HIS A 19 -2.49 1.61 -17.02
N LYS A 20 -2.95 0.71 -16.14
CA LYS A 20 -4.18 -0.07 -16.27
C LYS A 20 -5.20 0.46 -15.29
N THR A 21 -6.45 0.58 -15.71
CA THR A 21 -7.51 1.20 -14.93
C THR A 21 -8.71 0.30 -14.74
N VAL A 22 -9.33 0.38 -13.57
CA VAL A 22 -10.66 -0.20 -13.31
C VAL A 22 -11.67 0.94 -13.18
N ASN A 23 -12.74 0.88 -13.96
CA ASN A 23 -13.82 1.85 -13.87
C ASN A 23 -14.90 1.35 -12.91
N HIS A 24 -14.94 1.89 -11.69
CA HIS A 24 -15.95 1.53 -10.68
C HIS A 24 -17.35 2.08 -10.96
N SER A 25 -17.50 2.96 -11.96
CA SER A 25 -18.80 3.46 -12.42
C SER A 25 -19.37 2.67 -13.61
N ASP A 26 -18.64 1.67 -14.10
CA ASP A 26 -19.13 0.75 -15.13
C ASP A 26 -20.03 -0.30 -14.46
N GLU A 27 -21.33 -0.27 -14.73
CA GLU A 27 -22.28 -1.21 -14.12
C GLU A 27 -22.13 -2.64 -14.64
N GLU A 28 -21.56 -2.83 -15.84
CA GLU A 28 -21.39 -4.12 -16.50
C GLU A 28 -20.10 -4.82 -16.04
N HIS A 29 -19.00 -4.08 -15.92
CA HIS A 29 -17.68 -4.61 -15.56
C HIS A 29 -17.30 -4.36 -14.09
N GLY A 30 -17.90 -3.35 -13.44
CA GLY A 30 -17.90 -3.08 -12.00
C GLY A 30 -16.54 -2.96 -11.33
N PHE A 31 -15.95 -4.12 -11.01
CA PHE A 31 -14.70 -4.25 -10.27
C PHE A 31 -13.58 -4.87 -11.09
N VAL A 32 -13.76 -5.02 -12.40
CA VAL A 32 -12.80 -5.61 -13.31
C VAL A 32 -12.60 -4.66 -14.49
N GLY A 33 -11.35 -4.40 -14.86
CA GLY A 33 -11.04 -3.65 -16.08
C GLY A 33 -11.37 -4.47 -17.34
N LEU A 34 -11.55 -3.80 -18.48
CA LEU A 34 -11.82 -4.45 -19.78
C LEU A 34 -10.76 -5.50 -20.17
N ASP A 35 -9.53 -5.35 -19.66
CA ASP A 35 -8.40 -6.24 -19.87
C ASP A 35 -8.22 -7.28 -18.74
N ALA A 36 -9.28 -7.56 -17.98
CA ALA A 36 -9.28 -8.38 -16.77
C ALA A 36 -8.38 -7.84 -15.64
N THR A 37 -8.15 -6.51 -15.59
CA THR A 37 -7.42 -5.87 -14.50
C THR A 37 -8.23 -5.88 -13.19
N HIS A 38 -7.53 -6.12 -12.08
CA HIS A 38 -8.10 -6.21 -10.73
C HIS A 38 -7.32 -5.31 -9.74
N THR A 39 -8.02 -4.47 -8.98
CA THR A 39 -7.46 -3.62 -7.91
C THR A 39 -7.70 -4.17 -6.50
N GLN A 40 -8.50 -5.22 -6.36
CA GLN A 40 -8.96 -5.77 -5.06
C GLN A 40 -7.79 -6.14 -4.14
N ARG A 41 -6.71 -6.72 -4.67
CA ARG A 41 -5.53 -7.06 -3.86
C ARG A 41 -4.81 -5.83 -3.34
N ILE A 42 -4.80 -4.72 -4.09
CA ILE A 42 -4.21 -3.45 -3.66
C ILE A 42 -5.08 -2.87 -2.54
N GLU A 43 -6.39 -2.81 -2.74
CA GLU A 43 -7.35 -2.31 -1.75
C GLU A 43 -7.35 -3.13 -0.45
N ALA A 44 -7.36 -4.46 -0.57
CA ALA A 44 -7.29 -5.38 0.56
C ALA A 44 -5.99 -5.25 1.35
N LYS A 45 -4.86 -4.92 0.69
CA LYS A 45 -3.59 -4.61 1.38
C LYS A 45 -3.64 -3.27 2.10
N TRP A 46 -4.26 -2.25 1.50
CA TRP A 46 -4.35 -0.91 2.08
C TRP A 46 -5.33 -0.82 3.25
N ARG A 47 -6.38 -1.66 3.29
CA ARG A 47 -7.36 -1.64 4.39
C ARG A 47 -6.73 -1.79 5.78
N PRO A 48 -5.97 -2.86 6.10
CA PRO A 48 -5.34 -3.01 7.41
C PRO A 48 -4.27 -1.94 7.69
N ALA A 49 -3.57 -1.47 6.66
CA ALA A 49 -2.60 -0.37 6.80
C ALA A 49 -3.30 0.92 7.25
N LYS A 50 -4.41 1.30 6.59
CA LYS A 50 -5.21 2.47 6.96
C LYS A 50 -5.76 2.35 8.38
N ASP A 51 -6.22 1.17 8.77
CA ASP A 51 -6.76 0.93 10.11
C ASP A 51 -5.66 0.95 11.19
N TYR A 52 -4.42 0.56 10.86
CA TYR A 52 -3.25 0.76 11.72
C TYR A 52 -2.91 2.25 11.89
N LEU A 53 -2.83 2.99 10.79
CA LEU A 53 -2.45 4.42 10.79
C LEU A 53 -3.49 5.29 11.50
N ARG A 54 -4.79 5.03 11.27
CA ARG A 54 -5.90 5.75 11.94
C ARG A 54 -5.86 5.63 13.45
N ARG A 55 -5.45 4.48 13.99
CA ARG A 55 -5.36 4.26 15.43
C ARG A 55 -4.27 5.11 16.10
N LYS A 56 -3.23 5.51 15.35
CA LYS A 56 -2.11 6.29 15.88
C LYS A 56 -2.31 7.81 15.84
N ARG A 57 -3.40 8.31 15.23
CA ARG A 57 -3.70 9.76 15.09
C ARG A 57 -2.49 10.56 14.55
N LEU A 58 -1.92 10.07 13.46
CA LEU A 58 -0.67 10.57 12.90
C LEU A 58 -0.78 11.98 12.35
N LEU A 59 0.30 12.74 12.51
CA LEU A 59 0.55 13.94 11.71
C LEU A 59 0.94 13.52 10.29
N VAL A 60 0.68 14.40 9.31
CA VAL A 60 0.95 14.08 7.90
C VAL A 60 2.45 13.95 7.66
N GLU A 61 3.28 14.74 8.34
CA GLU A 61 4.75 14.64 8.26
C GLU A 61 5.29 13.25 8.61
N ASP A 62 4.68 12.54 9.56
CA ASP A 62 5.19 11.25 10.04
C ASP A 62 4.62 10.04 9.25
N PHE A 63 3.81 10.29 8.22
CA PHE A 63 3.12 9.22 7.49
C PHE A 63 4.09 8.19 6.90
N ALA A 64 5.20 8.65 6.33
CA ALA A 64 6.19 7.77 5.70
C ALA A 64 6.81 6.82 6.73
N ASP A 65 7.23 7.35 7.89
CA ASP A 65 7.88 6.57 8.93
C ASP A 65 6.95 5.52 9.53
N HIS A 66 5.69 5.88 9.75
CA HIS A 66 4.69 4.92 10.24
C HIS A 66 4.28 3.89 9.20
N LEU A 67 4.31 4.24 7.91
CA LEU A 67 4.10 3.27 6.84
C LEU A 67 5.27 2.27 6.81
N VAL A 68 6.51 2.73 6.95
CA VAL A 68 7.69 1.87 7.06
C VAL A 68 7.59 0.97 8.30
N GLU A 69 7.23 1.52 9.46
CA GLU A 69 7.01 0.75 10.70
C GLU A 69 5.97 -0.35 10.48
N TYR A 70 4.82 -0.02 9.88
CA TYR A 70 3.76 -0.98 9.57
C TYR A 70 4.25 -2.12 8.66
N LEU A 71 4.96 -1.77 7.59
CA LEU A 71 5.48 -2.74 6.63
C LEU A 71 6.52 -3.65 7.29
N TRP A 72 7.42 -3.09 8.10
CA TRP A 72 8.46 -3.82 8.80
C TRP A 72 7.91 -4.80 9.84
N ARG A 73 6.93 -4.38 10.66
CA ARG A 73 6.26 -5.29 11.61
C ARG A 73 5.58 -6.46 10.90
N ARG A 74 4.94 -6.19 9.76
CA ARG A 74 4.31 -7.24 8.94
C ARG A 74 5.32 -8.17 8.29
N ASP A 75 6.52 -7.69 7.97
CA ASP A 75 7.61 -8.53 7.48
C ASP A 75 8.14 -9.45 8.59
N CYS A 76 8.33 -8.91 9.80
CA CYS A 76 8.72 -9.70 10.98
C CYS A 76 7.72 -10.83 11.25
N GLU A 77 6.42 -10.52 11.25
CA GLU A 77 5.35 -11.51 11.42
C GLU A 77 5.41 -12.62 10.35
N LYS A 78 5.57 -12.25 9.07
CA LYS A 78 5.69 -13.23 7.97
C LYS A 78 6.91 -14.14 8.10
N ARG A 79 8.00 -13.60 8.67
CA ARG A 79 9.26 -14.32 8.88
C ARG A 79 9.29 -15.08 10.21
N GLY A 80 8.23 -14.97 11.03
CA GLY A 80 8.18 -15.57 12.36
C GLY A 80 9.19 -14.99 13.34
N MET A 81 9.59 -13.73 13.15
CA MET A 81 10.55 -13.05 14.03
C MET A 81 9.83 -12.36 15.18
N ASP A 82 10.47 -12.34 16.35
CA ASP A 82 10.08 -11.43 17.41
C ASP A 82 10.41 -9.99 17.00
N VAL A 83 9.45 -9.09 17.21
CA VAL A 83 9.58 -7.70 16.76
C VAL A 83 10.60 -6.94 17.60
N MET A 84 10.73 -7.24 18.89
CA MET A 84 11.72 -6.57 19.74
C MET A 84 13.13 -7.04 19.41
N GLU A 85 13.33 -8.35 19.20
CA GLU A 85 14.62 -8.89 18.75
C GLU A 85 15.04 -8.29 17.41
N ALA A 86 14.13 -8.23 16.44
CA ALA A 86 14.38 -7.62 15.14
C ALA A 86 14.74 -6.13 15.25
N LEU A 87 14.13 -5.40 16.19
CA LEU A 87 14.46 -4.00 16.45
C LEU A 87 15.87 -3.84 17.02
N LEU A 88 16.21 -4.65 18.02
CA LEU A 88 17.53 -4.63 18.65
C LEU A 88 18.63 -4.94 17.64
N GLU A 89 18.42 -5.95 16.79
CA GLU A 89 19.36 -6.29 15.72
C GLU A 89 19.55 -5.13 14.73
N ALA A 90 18.45 -4.48 14.32
CA ALA A 90 18.50 -3.36 13.40
C ALA A 90 19.28 -2.17 13.98
N VAL A 91 19.06 -1.85 15.26
CA VAL A 91 19.78 -0.77 15.95
C VAL A 91 21.26 -1.12 16.14
N CYS A 92 21.59 -2.36 16.51
CA CYS A 92 22.98 -2.78 16.68
C CYS A 92 23.79 -2.73 15.37
N ARG A 93 23.14 -2.87 14.21
CA ARG A 93 23.82 -2.80 12.90
C ARG A 93 24.13 -1.38 12.42
N THR A 94 23.51 -0.37 13.04
CA THR A 94 23.69 1.04 12.68
C THR A 94 24.84 1.71 13.43
N TRP A 95 25.50 1.00 14.36
CA TRP A 95 26.68 1.43 15.12
C TRP A 95 27.87 0.53 14.81
#